data_AF-A0A2U3Y3W8-F1
#
_entry.id   AF-A0A2U3Y3W8-F1
#
_cell.length_a   1.000
_cell.length_b   1.000
_cell.length_c   1.000
_cell.angle_alpha   90.00
_cell.angle_beta   90.00
_cell.angle_gamma   90.00
#
_symmetry.space_group_name_H-M   'P 1'
#
loop_
_entity.id
_entity.type
_entity.pdbx_description
1 polymer ?
#
loop_
_entity_poly.entity_id
_entity_poly.type
_entity_poly.pdbx_seq_one_letter_code
_entity_poly.pdbx_strand_id
1 'polypeptide(L)'
;VCDDEWHHYALNLEFPTVTLYADGISFDPALIHDNGLIHPPRREPALMIGACWTEEKNKEKEKGGDNSTDTTQGDPLPIHHYFHGYLAGFSVRSGRLESREVIECLYACREGLDYRDFESLGKGMKVHVNPSQSLLTLEGDDVETFNHALQHVAYMNTLRFATPGVRPLRLTTAVKCFSEESCVSIPEVEGYVVVLQPDAPQILLSGTAHFARPAVDFEGPEGIPLFPDLQITCSISHQVEVKKDESWQGTVTDTRMSDEIVHNLDGCEISLVGDDLDPERETLLLDMASLQQRGLELTNTSAYLTIAGVESITVYEEILRQAHYRLRHGAALYARKFRLSCSEMNGRYSSNEFIVEVSVLHSMNRVAHPSHMLSSQQFLHRGHQPPPEMAGHSLASSHRNSST
;
A
#
# COMPACT_ATOMS: atom_id res chain seq x y z
N VAL A 1 29.98 -12.71 6.70
CA VAL A 1 30.46 -11.41 6.16
C VAL A 1 31.68 -11.67 5.30
N CYS A 2 31.55 -11.50 3.98
CA CYS A 2 32.51 -11.92 2.95
C CYS A 2 32.49 -13.44 2.64
N ASP A 3 31.31 -14.03 2.66
CA ASP A 3 31.01 -15.43 2.32
C ASP A 3 30.27 -15.55 0.96
N ASP A 4 30.20 -14.45 0.19
CA ASP A 4 29.42 -14.32 -1.05
C ASP A 4 27.90 -14.55 -0.87
N GLU A 5 27.39 -14.45 0.36
CA GLU A 5 25.96 -14.52 0.67
C GLU A 5 25.32 -13.13 0.85
N TRP A 6 23.99 -13.08 0.77
CA TRP A 6 23.23 -11.87 1.05
C TRP A 6 23.14 -11.65 2.56
N HIS A 7 23.59 -10.49 3.03
CA HIS A 7 23.47 -10.07 4.43
C HIS A 7 22.55 -8.88 4.59
N HIS A 8 21.84 -8.83 5.72
CA HIS A 8 21.09 -7.68 6.17
C HIS A 8 21.83 -6.96 7.30
N TYR A 9 22.05 -5.66 7.13
CA TYR A 9 22.66 -4.82 8.15
C TYR A 9 21.66 -3.77 8.64
N ALA A 10 21.47 -3.69 9.96
CA ALA A 10 20.71 -2.62 10.59
C ALA A 10 21.60 -1.89 11.61
N LEU A 11 21.57 -0.55 11.55
CA LEU A 11 22.34 0.32 12.42
C LEU A 11 21.38 1.22 13.20
N ASN A 12 21.30 1.00 14.51
CA ASN A 12 20.62 1.91 15.42
C ASN A 12 21.63 2.93 15.95
N LEU A 13 21.37 4.21 15.66
CA LEU A 13 22.22 5.33 16.05
C LEU A 13 21.50 6.16 17.12
N GLU A 14 21.83 5.93 18.39
CA GLU A 14 21.30 6.68 19.53
C GLU A 14 22.46 7.46 20.16
N PHE A 15 22.82 8.62 19.62
CA PHE A 15 24.04 9.30 20.06
C PHE A 15 24.12 9.43 21.61
N PRO A 16 25.23 8.97 22.24
CA PRO A 16 26.49 8.53 21.64
C PRO A 16 26.61 7.02 21.35
N THR A 17 25.59 6.22 21.61
CA THR A 17 25.58 4.77 21.41
C THR A 17 25.24 4.39 19.97
N VAL A 18 25.86 3.31 19.50
CA VAL A 18 25.61 2.71 18.19
C VAL A 18 25.46 1.21 18.40
N THR A 19 24.42 0.63 17.82
CA THR A 19 24.20 -0.82 17.82
C THR A 19 24.12 -1.32 16.39
N LEU A 20 25.00 -2.26 16.05
CA LEU A 20 24.99 -2.95 14.76
C LEU A 20 24.28 -4.29 14.91
N TYR A 21 23.38 -4.57 13.98
CA TYR A 21 22.81 -5.89 13.77
C TYR A 21 23.24 -6.40 12.41
N ALA A 22 23.72 -7.64 12.36
CA ALA A 22 23.92 -8.37 11.11
C ALA A 22 23.05 -9.63 11.15
N ASP A 23 22.17 -9.78 10.17
CA ASP A 23 21.27 -10.93 10.04
C ASP A 23 20.43 -11.16 11.31
N GLY A 24 19.92 -10.06 11.89
CA GLY A 24 19.12 -10.06 13.13
C GLY A 24 19.92 -10.18 14.43
N ILE A 25 21.21 -10.52 14.35
CA ILE A 25 22.07 -10.70 15.53
C ILE A 25 22.74 -9.39 15.90
N SER A 26 22.64 -8.97 17.17
CA SER A 26 23.33 -7.79 17.68
C SER A 26 24.83 -8.05 17.88
N PHE A 27 25.66 -7.12 17.43
CA PHE A 27 27.10 -7.13 17.64
C PHE A 27 27.50 -6.03 18.62
N ASP A 28 28.28 -6.41 19.63
CA ASP A 28 28.86 -5.46 20.56
C ASP A 28 29.94 -4.63 19.84
N PRO A 29 29.93 -3.29 19.99
CA PRO A 29 30.96 -2.46 19.39
C PRO A 29 32.31 -2.81 20.02
N ALA A 30 33.30 -3.14 19.19
CA ALA A 30 34.68 -3.23 19.65
C ALA A 30 35.13 -1.84 20.12
N LEU A 31 35.62 -1.73 21.35
CA LEU A 31 36.15 -0.49 21.89
C LEU A 31 37.49 -0.18 21.18
N ILE A 32 37.44 0.59 20.10
CA ILE A 32 38.64 1.09 19.44
C ILE A 32 39.15 2.26 20.29
N HIS A 33 40.27 2.04 20.99
CA HIS A 33 40.89 3.04 21.88
C HIS A 33 41.55 4.23 21.16
N ASP A 34 41.39 4.34 19.85
CA ASP A 34 42.15 5.31 19.06
C ASP A 34 41.26 5.84 17.94
N ASN A 35 40.60 6.95 18.19
CA ASN A 35 39.98 7.74 17.15
C ASN A 35 40.30 9.19 17.48
N GLY A 36 41.17 9.80 16.67
CA GLY A 36 41.23 11.26 16.60
C GLY A 36 39.82 11.85 16.49
N LEU A 37 39.67 13.10 16.94
CA LEU A 37 38.38 13.80 16.99
C LEU A 37 37.52 13.50 15.75
N ILE A 38 36.35 12.87 15.97
CA ILE A 38 35.31 12.78 14.94
C ILE A 38 35.01 14.22 14.53
N HIS A 39 35.26 14.55 13.26
CA HIS A 39 35.02 15.89 12.77
C HIS A 39 33.54 16.26 12.95
N PRO A 40 33.22 17.50 13.35
CA PRO A 40 31.84 17.93 13.46
C PRO A 40 31.12 17.70 12.12
N PRO A 41 29.86 17.23 12.15
CA PRO A 41 29.11 16.97 10.93
C PRO A 41 29.01 18.25 10.10
N ARG A 42 28.94 18.08 8.78
CA ARG A 42 28.71 19.19 7.84
C ARG A 42 27.45 19.96 8.22
N ARG A 43 27.43 21.27 7.93
CA ARG A 43 26.24 22.12 8.13
C ARG A 43 25.05 21.65 7.30
N GLU A 44 25.32 21.08 6.12
CA GLU A 44 24.33 20.46 5.25
C GLU A 44 24.59 18.95 5.20
N PRO A 45 23.65 18.10 5.66
CA PRO A 45 23.80 16.67 5.60
C PRO A 45 23.71 16.20 4.14
N ALA A 46 24.64 15.35 3.72
CA ALA A 46 24.63 14.70 2.41
C ALA A 46 24.82 13.19 2.60
N LEU A 47 24.06 12.40 1.84
CA LEU A 47 24.15 10.94 1.83
C LEU A 47 24.86 10.48 0.55
N MET A 48 25.80 9.55 0.71
CA MET A 48 26.42 8.83 -0.41
C MET A 48 26.37 7.34 -0.12
N ILE A 49 25.98 6.57 -1.12
CA ILE A 49 25.91 5.10 -1.05
C ILE A 49 27.06 4.56 -1.87
N GLY A 50 27.83 3.65 -1.27
CA GLY A 50 28.90 2.93 -1.95
C GLY A 50 30.20 3.70 -2.17
N ALA A 51 30.40 4.84 -1.50
CA ALA A 51 31.69 5.53 -1.43
C ALA A 51 31.72 6.56 -0.29
N CYS A 52 32.88 7.16 -0.04
CA CYS A 52 33.07 8.21 0.97
C CYS A 52 33.72 9.45 0.35
N TRP A 53 33.27 10.63 0.78
CA TRP A 53 33.93 11.91 0.52
C TRP A 53 35.14 12.05 1.45
N THR A 54 36.28 12.52 0.94
CA THR A 54 37.38 12.97 1.81
C THR A 54 37.40 14.48 1.86
N GLU A 55 37.43 15.04 3.06
CA GLU A 55 37.87 16.42 3.22
C GLU A 55 39.39 16.44 3.14
N GLU A 56 39.94 17.12 2.14
CA GLU A 56 41.38 17.34 2.09
C GLU A 56 41.77 18.13 3.35
N LYS A 57 42.53 17.47 4.25
CA LYS A 57 43.30 18.19 5.25
C LYS A 57 44.21 19.13 4.45
N ASN A 58 43.94 20.42 4.47
CA ASN A 58 44.89 21.45 4.05
C ASN A 58 46.20 21.19 4.79
N LYS A 59 47.09 20.41 4.18
CA LYS A 59 48.48 20.29 4.61
C LYS A 59 49.02 21.70 4.49
N GLU A 60 49.39 22.27 5.62
CA GLU A 60 50.20 23.47 5.73
C GLU A 60 51.30 23.44 4.65
N LYS A 61 51.04 24.12 3.53
CA LYS A 61 52.06 24.62 2.63
C LYS A 61 52.11 26.14 2.81
N GLU A 62 52.28 26.60 4.04
CA GLU A 62 52.98 27.86 4.24
C GLU A 62 54.47 27.61 4.07
N LYS A 63 54.91 27.64 2.80
CA LYS A 63 56.08 28.43 2.42
C LYS A 63 56.21 28.52 0.90
N GLY A 64 55.83 29.69 0.41
CA GLY A 64 56.54 30.36 -0.67
C GLY A 64 55.87 30.33 -2.02
N GLY A 65 55.44 31.51 -2.47
CA GLY A 65 55.37 31.84 -3.89
C GLY A 65 54.01 32.30 -4.36
N ASP A 66 53.88 33.62 -4.42
CA ASP A 66 52.93 34.42 -5.20
C ASP A 66 52.23 33.74 -6.39
N ASN A 67 50.96 34.08 -6.54
CA ASN A 67 50.15 34.08 -7.77
C ASN A 67 49.60 32.72 -8.25
N SER A 68 48.47 32.28 -7.69
CA SER A 68 47.44 31.59 -8.50
C SER A 68 46.07 31.57 -7.82
N THR A 69 45.12 32.26 -8.45
CA THR A 69 43.68 31.94 -8.58
C THR A 69 42.93 31.40 -7.36
N ASP A 70 42.06 32.27 -6.83
CA ASP A 70 40.71 31.98 -6.32
C ASP A 70 40.26 30.52 -6.58
N THR A 71 40.25 29.69 -5.55
CA THR A 71 39.63 28.37 -5.59
C THR A 71 38.14 28.56 -5.82
N THR A 72 37.73 28.39 -7.08
CA THR A 72 36.35 28.29 -7.51
C THR A 72 35.56 27.36 -6.61
N GLN A 73 34.47 27.89 -6.06
CA GLN A 73 33.37 27.16 -5.47
C GLN A 73 32.84 26.16 -6.51
N GLY A 74 33.34 24.92 -6.51
CA GLY A 74 32.90 23.92 -7.48
C GLY A 74 33.80 22.72 -7.74
N ASP A 75 35.03 22.64 -7.20
CA ASP A 75 35.81 21.41 -7.40
C ASP A 75 35.19 20.23 -6.64
N PRO A 76 34.86 19.12 -7.33
CA PRO A 76 34.30 17.95 -6.69
C PRO A 76 35.34 17.34 -5.75
N LEU A 77 35.02 17.34 -4.46
CA LEU A 77 35.78 16.67 -3.42
C LEU A 77 36.15 15.24 -3.85
N PRO A 78 37.39 14.79 -3.58
CA PRO A 78 37.79 13.44 -3.94
C PRO A 78 36.89 12.40 -3.25
N ILE A 79 36.49 11.39 -4.02
CA ILE A 79 35.68 10.26 -3.57
C ILE A 79 36.59 9.03 -3.47
N HIS A 80 36.52 8.30 -2.36
CA HIS A 80 37.30 7.09 -2.10
C HIS A 80 36.43 5.97 -1.51
N HIS A 81 37.02 4.77 -1.35
CA HIS A 81 36.38 3.58 -0.77
C HIS A 81 35.12 3.14 -1.53
N TYR A 82 35.25 2.98 -2.84
CA TYR A 82 34.19 2.46 -3.69
C TYR A 82 33.77 1.05 -3.25
N PHE A 83 32.47 0.87 -3.03
CA PHE A 83 31.86 -0.41 -2.75
C PHE A 83 31.80 -1.25 -4.03
N HIS A 84 32.25 -2.49 -3.92
CA HIS A 84 32.18 -3.47 -4.99
C HIS A 84 31.28 -4.62 -4.54
N GLY A 85 30.02 -4.59 -4.97
CA GLY A 85 29.00 -5.58 -4.61
C GLY A 85 27.61 -5.15 -5.07
N TYR A 86 26.59 -5.87 -4.63
CA TYR A 86 25.19 -5.56 -4.92
C TYR A 86 24.47 -5.12 -3.65
N LEU A 87 23.59 -4.13 -3.80
CA LEU A 87 22.73 -3.64 -2.73
C LEU A 87 21.28 -3.80 -3.18
N ALA A 88 20.54 -4.69 -2.53
CA ALA A 88 19.15 -4.96 -2.87
C ALA A 88 18.18 -3.91 -2.29
N GLY A 89 18.54 -3.25 -1.19
CA GLY A 89 17.71 -2.24 -0.54
C GLY A 89 18.49 -1.40 0.45
N PHE A 90 18.03 -0.17 0.64
CA PHE A 90 18.56 0.78 1.62
C PHE A 90 17.43 1.65 2.14
N SER A 91 17.30 1.73 3.45
CA SER A 91 16.29 2.55 4.13
C SER A 91 16.92 3.29 5.29
N VAL A 92 16.64 4.59 5.40
CA VAL A 92 17.04 5.41 6.54
C VAL A 92 15.77 6.01 7.12
N ARG A 93 15.60 5.84 8.43
CA ARG A 93 14.49 6.47 9.16
C ARG A 93 15.06 7.36 10.26
N SER A 94 14.71 8.63 10.21
CA SER A 94 15.03 9.58 11.28
C SER A 94 13.98 9.53 12.39
N GLY A 95 14.39 9.85 13.62
CA GLY A 95 13.49 9.87 14.78
C GLY A 95 13.52 8.57 15.58
N ARG A 96 12.46 7.76 15.49
CA ARG A 96 12.27 6.60 16.37
C ARG A 96 13.12 5.40 15.93
N LEU A 97 13.93 4.90 16.86
CA LEU A 97 14.71 3.67 16.71
C LEU A 97 13.80 2.44 16.67
N GLU A 98 14.19 1.45 15.86
CA GLU A 98 13.53 0.15 15.87
C GLU A 98 14.01 -0.69 17.04
N SER A 99 13.08 -1.47 17.61
CA SER A 99 13.43 -2.42 18.66
C SER A 99 14.14 -3.64 18.07
N ARG A 100 14.84 -4.37 18.92
CA ARG A 100 15.52 -5.61 18.55
C ARG A 100 14.55 -6.62 17.93
N GLU A 101 13.34 -6.72 18.46
CA GLU A 101 12.31 -7.64 18.00
C GLU A 101 11.84 -7.30 16.58
N VAL A 102 11.75 -6.01 16.23
CA VAL A 102 11.41 -5.58 14.87
C VAL A 102 12.53 -5.94 13.90
N ILE A 103 13.78 -5.73 14.29
CA ILE A 103 14.97 -6.07 13.47
C ILE A 103 15.10 -7.59 13.29
N GLU A 104 14.87 -8.37 14.34
CA GLU A 104 14.82 -9.84 14.25
C GLU A 104 13.64 -10.29 13.35
N CYS A 105 12.48 -9.66 13.44
CA CYS A 105 11.32 -9.94 12.59
C CYS A 105 11.58 -9.65 11.09
N LEU A 106 12.37 -8.63 10.77
CA LEU A 106 12.79 -8.35 9.38
C LEU A 106 13.62 -9.50 8.79
N TYR A 107 14.36 -10.22 9.63
CA TYR A 107 15.20 -11.35 9.24
C TYR A 107 14.48 -12.70 9.38
N ALA A 108 13.45 -12.79 10.22
CA ALA A 108 12.70 -14.02 10.43
C ALA A 108 12.08 -14.51 9.11
N CYS A 109 12.36 -15.76 8.75
CA CYS A 109 11.75 -16.38 7.61
C CYS A 109 10.22 -16.42 7.79
N ARG A 110 9.52 -15.90 6.79
CA ARG A 110 8.05 -15.96 6.72
C ARG A 110 7.55 -17.26 6.10
N GLU A 111 8.46 -18.09 5.61
CA GLU A 111 8.17 -19.38 5.02
C GLU A 111 9.24 -20.38 5.47
N GLY A 112 8.83 -21.54 5.98
CA GLY A 112 9.76 -22.52 6.52
C GLY A 112 9.09 -23.72 7.20
N LEU A 113 9.90 -24.55 7.82
CA LEU A 113 9.52 -25.63 8.71
C LEU A 113 9.51 -25.11 10.15
N ASP A 114 8.44 -25.41 10.86
CA ASP A 114 8.26 -25.07 12.25
C ASP A 114 7.86 -26.30 13.07
N TYR A 115 8.14 -26.24 14.36
CA TYR A 115 7.70 -27.23 15.34
C TYR A 115 6.97 -26.51 16.46
N ARG A 116 5.66 -26.72 16.56
CA ARG A 116 4.80 -25.90 17.44
C ARG A 116 4.62 -26.46 18.84
N ASP A 117 4.89 -27.74 19.04
CA ASP A 117 4.52 -28.46 20.28
C ASP A 117 5.74 -28.85 21.11
N PHE A 118 6.45 -27.83 21.60
CA PHE A 118 7.61 -28.03 22.49
C PHE A 118 7.22 -28.54 23.89
N GLU A 119 5.95 -28.36 24.29
CA GLU A 119 5.47 -28.78 25.61
C GLU A 119 5.24 -30.30 25.69
N SER A 120 4.83 -30.94 24.58
CA SER A 120 4.72 -32.41 24.51
C SER A 120 6.04 -33.13 24.24
N LEU A 121 7.13 -32.37 24.06
CA LEU A 121 8.43 -32.91 23.73
C LEU A 121 8.96 -33.76 24.90
N GLY A 122 9.03 -35.08 24.70
CA GLY A 122 9.50 -36.01 25.72
C GLY A 122 10.95 -35.74 26.16
N LYS A 123 11.31 -36.20 27.36
CA LYS A 123 12.69 -36.07 27.88
C LYS A 123 13.67 -36.75 26.93
N GLY A 124 14.76 -36.07 26.59
CA GLY A 124 15.82 -36.62 25.71
C GLY A 124 15.68 -36.23 24.24
N MET A 125 14.54 -35.65 23.84
CA MET A 125 14.35 -35.10 22.50
C MET A 125 14.97 -33.71 22.37
N LYS A 126 15.61 -33.46 21.23
CA LYS A 126 16.15 -32.14 20.85
C LYS A 126 15.62 -31.76 19.49
N VAL A 127 15.21 -30.51 19.37
CA VAL A 127 14.76 -29.91 18.11
C VAL A 127 15.73 -28.79 17.77
N HIS A 128 16.24 -28.79 16.56
CA HIS A 128 17.07 -27.71 16.02
C HIS A 128 16.52 -27.26 14.68
N VAL A 129 16.21 -25.98 14.56
CA VAL A 129 15.78 -25.34 13.31
C VAL A 129 16.89 -24.40 12.87
N ASN A 130 17.30 -24.48 11.61
CA ASN A 130 18.30 -23.55 11.09
C ASN A 130 17.72 -22.13 10.95
N PRO A 131 18.57 -21.07 10.91
CA PRO A 131 18.08 -19.69 10.83
C PRO A 131 17.16 -19.41 9.65
N SER A 132 17.38 -20.07 8.50
CA SER A 132 16.54 -19.92 7.32
C SER A 132 15.25 -20.76 7.35
N GLN A 133 14.98 -21.46 8.46
CA GLN A 133 13.83 -22.36 8.67
C GLN A 133 13.62 -23.38 7.55
N SER A 134 14.65 -23.74 6.79
CA SER A 134 14.56 -24.71 5.69
C SER A 134 14.99 -26.12 6.09
N LEU A 135 15.64 -26.25 7.26
CA LEU A 135 16.11 -27.51 7.82
C LEU A 135 15.72 -27.60 9.30
N LEU A 136 14.91 -28.62 9.60
CA LEU A 136 14.54 -28.99 10.96
C LEU A 136 15.14 -30.35 11.29
N THR A 137 15.89 -30.42 12.39
CA THR A 137 16.55 -31.64 12.87
C THR A 137 15.93 -32.05 14.20
N LEU A 138 15.48 -33.30 14.27
CA LEU A 138 15.01 -33.96 15.49
C LEU A 138 16.06 -34.99 15.92
N GLU A 139 16.47 -34.97 17.19
CA GLU A 139 17.34 -35.98 17.80
C GLU A 139 16.64 -36.54 19.05
N GLY A 140 16.43 -37.85 19.12
CA GLY A 140 15.84 -38.52 20.27
C GLY A 140 16.28 -39.97 20.36
N ASP A 141 16.11 -40.57 21.54
CA ASP A 141 16.48 -41.95 21.87
C ASP A 141 15.29 -42.91 21.99
N ASP A 142 14.06 -42.37 22.04
CA ASP A 142 12.81 -43.12 22.08
C ASP A 142 12.01 -42.99 20.77
N VAL A 143 11.63 -44.13 20.18
CA VAL A 143 10.97 -44.20 18.86
C VAL A 143 9.54 -43.68 18.90
N GLU A 144 8.80 -43.94 19.99
CA GLU A 144 7.41 -43.50 20.12
C GLU A 144 7.33 -41.97 20.22
N THR A 145 8.17 -41.38 21.06
CA THR A 145 8.31 -39.93 21.22
C THR A 145 8.82 -39.27 19.93
N PHE A 146 9.77 -39.89 19.22
CA PHE A 146 10.25 -39.39 17.93
C PHE A 146 9.15 -39.36 16.87
N ASN A 147 8.36 -40.43 16.78
CA ASN A 147 7.22 -40.49 15.86
C ASN A 147 6.17 -39.42 16.18
N HIS A 148 5.88 -39.19 17.46
CA HIS A 148 4.97 -38.12 17.89
C HIS A 148 5.51 -36.73 17.51
N ALA A 149 6.80 -36.47 17.75
CA ALA A 149 7.43 -35.21 17.37
C ALA A 149 7.39 -34.99 15.85
N LEU A 150 7.68 -36.01 15.04
CA LEU A 150 7.65 -35.88 13.58
C LEU A 150 6.26 -35.47 13.06
N GLN A 151 5.17 -35.92 13.70
CA GLN A 151 3.79 -35.54 13.35
C GLN A 151 3.46 -34.06 13.61
N HIS A 152 4.25 -33.38 14.45
CA HIS A 152 4.04 -31.97 14.81
C HIS A 152 4.93 -31.02 14.01
N VAL A 153 5.76 -31.54 13.09
CA VAL A 153 6.50 -30.73 12.12
C VAL A 153 5.51 -30.17 11.10
N ALA A 154 5.47 -28.85 10.98
CA ALA A 154 4.56 -28.15 10.08
C ALA A 154 5.33 -27.31 9.07
N TYR A 155 4.83 -27.29 7.83
CA TYR A 155 5.17 -26.23 6.89
C TYR A 155 4.37 -24.97 7.26
N MET A 156 5.06 -23.85 7.38
CA MET A 156 4.47 -22.55 7.68
C MET A 156 4.78 -21.55 6.59
N ASN A 157 3.77 -20.77 6.21
CA ASN A 157 3.92 -19.60 5.36
C ASN A 157 3.02 -18.48 5.87
N THR A 158 3.62 -17.42 6.39
CA THR A 158 2.94 -16.24 6.94
C THR A 158 2.86 -15.09 5.94
N LEU A 159 3.30 -15.31 4.69
CA LEU A 159 3.12 -14.33 3.62
C LEU A 159 1.63 -14.23 3.27
N ARG A 160 1.08 -13.02 3.41
CA ARG A 160 -0.28 -12.68 2.98
C ARG A 160 -0.54 -13.05 1.51
N PHE A 161 0.46 -12.89 0.65
CA PHE A 161 0.45 -13.33 -0.74
C PHE A 161 1.64 -14.26 -0.98
N ALA A 162 1.50 -15.51 -0.53
CA ALA A 162 2.55 -16.52 -0.65
C ALA A 162 2.99 -16.72 -2.11
N THR A 163 4.29 -16.96 -2.31
CA THR A 163 4.86 -17.20 -3.64
C THR A 163 4.41 -18.57 -4.14
N PRO A 164 3.63 -18.65 -5.25
CA PRO A 164 3.09 -19.91 -5.73
C PRO A 164 4.21 -20.85 -6.19
N GLY A 165 3.99 -22.14 -6.09
CA GLY A 165 4.91 -23.14 -6.61
C GLY A 165 5.11 -24.34 -5.69
N VAL A 166 6.00 -25.23 -6.12
CA VAL A 166 6.29 -26.48 -5.44
C VAL A 166 7.51 -26.30 -4.53
N ARG A 167 7.41 -26.76 -3.28
CA ARG A 167 8.51 -26.84 -2.32
C ARG A 167 8.88 -28.31 -2.11
N PRO A 168 10.03 -28.78 -2.62
CA PRO A 168 10.47 -30.14 -2.38
C PRO A 168 10.79 -30.32 -0.89
N LEU A 169 10.29 -31.40 -0.31
CA LEU A 169 10.58 -31.82 1.06
C LEU A 169 11.36 -33.13 1.03
N ARG A 170 12.32 -33.23 1.94
CA ARG A 170 13.22 -34.38 2.02
C ARG A 170 13.44 -34.75 3.47
N LEU A 171 13.08 -35.97 3.83
CA LEU A 171 13.27 -36.52 5.17
C LEU A 171 14.37 -37.57 5.12
N THR A 172 15.47 -37.26 5.80
CA THR A 172 16.61 -38.16 5.97
C THR A 172 16.71 -38.60 7.42
N THR A 173 16.85 -39.91 7.66
CA THR A 173 16.95 -40.45 9.01
C THR A 173 18.26 -41.21 9.19
N ALA A 174 19.00 -40.88 10.26
CA ALA A 174 20.23 -41.55 10.63
C ALA A 174 20.06 -42.22 12.00
N VAL A 175 20.25 -43.54 12.04
CA VAL A 175 20.11 -44.34 13.27
C VAL A 175 21.51 -44.62 13.84
N LYS A 176 21.73 -44.32 15.13
CA LYS A 176 22.95 -44.67 15.87
C LYS A 176 22.67 -45.89 16.75
N CYS A 177 23.35 -47.00 16.50
CA CYS A 177 23.19 -48.23 17.27
C CYS A 177 24.40 -48.45 18.18
N PHE A 178 24.19 -49.15 19.29
CA PHE A 178 25.22 -49.41 20.29
C PHE A 178 26.13 -50.63 19.97
N SER A 179 25.82 -51.43 18.93
CA SER A 179 26.61 -52.60 18.53
C SER A 179 27.44 -52.35 17.27
N GLU A 180 28.50 -53.16 17.06
CA GLU A 180 29.29 -53.17 15.80
C GLU A 180 28.55 -53.80 14.60
N GLU A 181 27.30 -54.25 14.80
CA GLU A 181 26.46 -54.73 13.70
C GLU A 181 25.86 -53.56 12.91
N SER A 182 25.60 -53.76 11.63
CA SER A 182 25.03 -52.73 10.76
C SER A 182 23.67 -52.26 11.27
N CYS A 183 23.53 -50.97 11.58
CA CYS A 183 22.25 -50.36 11.92
C CYS A 183 21.18 -50.57 10.86
N VAL A 184 19.92 -50.51 11.28
CA VAL A 184 18.79 -50.40 10.37
C VAL A 184 18.96 -49.14 9.52
N SER A 185 18.94 -49.32 8.20
CA SER A 185 18.90 -48.22 7.24
C SER A 185 17.45 -47.86 6.97
N ILE A 186 17.10 -46.59 7.21
CA ILE A 186 15.79 -46.04 6.90
C ILE A 186 15.93 -45.29 5.56
N PRO A 187 15.14 -45.65 4.53
CA PRO A 187 15.22 -44.99 3.24
C PRO A 187 14.82 -43.52 3.34
N GLU A 188 15.41 -42.70 2.50
CA GLU A 188 15.04 -41.30 2.34
C GLU A 188 13.61 -41.20 1.80
N VAL A 189 12.84 -40.26 2.36
CA VAL A 189 11.48 -39.97 1.90
C VAL A 189 11.49 -38.60 1.25
N GLU A 190 11.05 -38.56 0.00
CA GLU A 190 10.86 -37.33 -0.75
C GLU A 190 9.36 -37.03 -0.87
N GLY A 191 9.04 -35.74 -0.79
CA GLY A 191 7.68 -35.24 -0.94
C GLY A 191 7.70 -33.81 -1.43
N TYR A 192 6.53 -33.19 -1.50
CA TYR A 192 6.45 -31.78 -1.85
C TYR A 192 5.23 -31.12 -1.22
N VAL A 193 5.37 -29.82 -0.96
CA VAL A 193 4.25 -28.93 -0.60
C VAL A 193 3.94 -28.08 -1.82
N VAL A 194 2.66 -27.97 -2.17
CA VAL A 194 2.21 -27.09 -3.25
C VAL A 194 1.62 -25.83 -2.65
N VAL A 195 2.27 -24.69 -2.89
CA VAL A 195 1.74 -23.38 -2.57
C VAL A 195 0.91 -22.92 -3.77
N LEU A 196 -0.40 -22.78 -3.55
CA LEU A 196 -1.32 -22.33 -4.58
C LEU A 196 -1.18 -20.82 -4.82
N GLN A 197 -1.66 -20.35 -5.97
CA GLN A 197 -1.70 -18.94 -6.27
C GLN A 197 -2.67 -18.23 -5.30
N PRO A 198 -2.21 -17.21 -4.55
CA PRO A 198 -3.11 -16.45 -3.71
C PRO A 198 -4.07 -15.64 -4.59
N ASP A 199 -5.31 -15.55 -4.15
CA ASP A 199 -6.33 -14.76 -4.82
C ASP A 199 -5.95 -13.27 -4.77
N ALA A 200 -6.16 -12.57 -5.89
CA ALA A 200 -5.88 -11.14 -5.96
C ALA A 200 -6.89 -10.36 -5.09
N PRO A 201 -6.43 -9.35 -4.32
CA PRO A 201 -7.34 -8.44 -3.65
C PRO A 201 -8.09 -7.62 -4.70
N GLN A 202 -9.39 -7.49 -4.53
CA GLN A 202 -10.26 -6.67 -5.35
C GLN A 202 -10.63 -5.42 -4.57
N ILE A 203 -10.03 -4.28 -4.96
CA ILE A 203 -10.37 -2.97 -4.43
C ILE A 203 -11.55 -2.43 -5.25
N LEU A 204 -12.66 -2.12 -4.59
CA LEU A 204 -13.86 -1.59 -5.21
C LEU A 204 -14.19 -0.21 -4.63
N LEU A 205 -14.16 0.78 -5.50
CA LEU A 205 -14.61 2.16 -5.28
C LEU A 205 -16.08 2.29 -5.69
N SER A 206 -16.92 2.78 -4.80
CA SER A 206 -18.34 3.06 -5.07
C SER A 206 -18.79 4.37 -4.41
N GLY A 207 -19.87 4.96 -4.91
CA GLY A 207 -20.41 6.24 -4.43
C GLY A 207 -21.27 6.91 -5.50
N THR A 208 -21.60 8.20 -5.30
CA THR A 208 -22.37 8.97 -6.26
C THR A 208 -21.53 9.33 -7.50
N ALA A 209 -21.81 8.68 -8.63
CA ALA A 209 -21.08 8.88 -9.88
C ALA A 209 -21.53 10.12 -10.70
N HIS A 210 -22.71 10.67 -10.41
CA HIS A 210 -23.21 11.85 -11.12
C HIS A 210 -24.04 12.74 -10.22
N PHE A 211 -23.78 14.05 -10.25
CA PHE A 211 -24.60 15.03 -9.58
C PHE A 211 -24.54 16.41 -10.25
N ALA A 212 -25.54 17.24 -9.96
CA ALA A 212 -25.63 18.61 -10.45
C ALA A 212 -25.78 19.59 -9.29
N ARG A 213 -25.13 20.75 -9.41
CA ARG A 213 -25.21 21.85 -8.44
C ARG A 213 -25.32 23.21 -9.17
N PRO A 214 -25.98 24.21 -8.56
CA PRO A 214 -25.91 25.61 -9.02
C PRO A 214 -24.47 26.10 -9.15
N ALA A 215 -24.20 26.96 -10.15
CA ALA A 215 -22.87 27.56 -10.35
C ALA A 215 -22.32 28.25 -9.09
N VAL A 216 -23.19 28.91 -8.31
CA VAL A 216 -22.81 29.60 -7.06
C VAL A 216 -22.18 28.67 -6.02
N ASP A 217 -22.52 27.38 -6.00
CA ASP A 217 -21.95 26.42 -5.05
C ASP A 217 -20.48 26.13 -5.39
N PHE A 218 -20.14 26.06 -6.68
CA PHE A 218 -18.76 25.88 -7.14
C PHE A 218 -17.90 27.13 -6.94
N GLU A 219 -18.51 28.31 -6.96
CA GLU A 219 -17.85 29.60 -6.78
C GLU A 219 -17.62 29.96 -5.30
N GLY A 220 -18.19 29.17 -4.38
CA GLY A 220 -17.97 29.31 -2.95
C GLY A 220 -16.51 29.08 -2.54
N PRO A 221 -16.10 29.56 -1.35
CA PRO A 221 -14.70 29.46 -0.90
C PRO A 221 -14.19 28.02 -0.82
N GLU A 222 -15.06 27.11 -0.37
CA GLU A 222 -14.80 25.67 -0.23
C GLU A 222 -15.10 24.87 -1.50
N GLY A 223 -15.80 25.45 -2.48
CA GLY A 223 -16.31 24.71 -3.64
C GLY A 223 -17.29 23.59 -3.23
N ILE A 224 -17.30 22.50 -4.00
CA ILE A 224 -18.17 21.35 -3.78
C ILE A 224 -17.36 20.06 -3.57
N PRO A 225 -17.79 19.13 -2.69
CA PRO A 225 -17.11 17.86 -2.52
C PRO A 225 -17.31 16.98 -3.76
N LEU A 226 -16.23 16.35 -4.24
CA LEU A 226 -16.28 15.45 -5.40
C LEU A 226 -16.77 14.05 -5.05
N PHE A 227 -16.39 13.53 -3.87
CA PHE A 227 -16.65 12.15 -3.47
C PHE A 227 -17.30 12.06 -2.08
N PRO A 228 -18.42 12.76 -1.80
CA PRO A 228 -18.96 12.93 -0.45
C PRO A 228 -19.38 11.61 0.24
N ASP A 229 -19.74 10.61 -0.55
CA ASP A 229 -20.23 9.29 -0.11
C ASP A 229 -19.34 8.14 -0.63
N LEU A 230 -18.08 8.43 -0.96
CA LEU A 230 -17.12 7.42 -1.42
C LEU A 230 -17.02 6.27 -0.42
N GLN A 231 -17.15 5.05 -0.90
CA GLN A 231 -16.86 3.83 -0.15
C GLN A 231 -15.80 3.03 -0.90
N ILE A 232 -14.79 2.61 -0.16
CA ILE A 232 -13.70 1.78 -0.61
C ILE A 232 -13.81 0.46 0.14
N THR A 233 -14.05 -0.61 -0.61
CA THR A 233 -14.11 -1.96 -0.05
C THR A 233 -13.00 -2.78 -0.68
N CYS A 234 -12.33 -3.60 0.13
CA CYS A 234 -11.35 -4.55 -0.39
C CYS A 234 -11.73 -5.96 0.05
N SER A 235 -11.77 -6.88 -0.90
CA SER A 235 -12.12 -8.29 -0.64
C SER A 235 -11.19 -9.20 -1.40
N ILE A 236 -10.98 -10.40 -0.87
CA ILE A 236 -10.22 -11.44 -1.56
C ILE A 236 -11.22 -12.41 -2.16
N SER A 237 -11.29 -12.46 -3.49
CA SER A 237 -12.23 -13.33 -4.19
C SER A 237 -11.64 -14.73 -4.32
N HIS A 238 -12.14 -15.70 -3.55
CA HIS A 238 -11.81 -17.11 -3.78
C HIS A 238 -12.44 -17.61 -5.08
N GLN A 239 -11.64 -17.67 -6.16
CA GLN A 239 -12.07 -18.32 -7.40
C GLN A 239 -11.59 -19.77 -7.43
N VAL A 240 -12.12 -20.59 -6.53
CA VAL A 240 -11.99 -22.05 -6.70
C VAL A 240 -13.13 -22.49 -7.61
N GLU A 241 -12.87 -22.51 -8.92
CA GLU A 241 -13.65 -23.38 -9.81
C GLU A 241 -13.39 -24.82 -9.36
N VAL A 242 -14.30 -25.36 -8.54
CA VAL A 242 -14.34 -26.79 -8.25
C VAL A 242 -14.67 -27.48 -9.57
N LYS A 243 -13.65 -27.80 -10.35
CA LYS A 243 -13.75 -28.80 -11.40
C LYS A 243 -14.16 -30.08 -10.72
N LYS A 244 -15.44 -30.38 -10.86
CA LYS A 244 -16.10 -31.57 -10.35
C LYS A 244 -15.64 -32.76 -11.18
N ASP A 245 -14.40 -33.19 -10.94
CA ASP A 245 -13.84 -34.51 -11.27
C ASP A 245 -12.34 -34.48 -10.98
N GLU A 246 -11.96 -34.88 -9.76
CA GLU A 246 -10.81 -35.76 -9.51
C GLU A 246 -10.69 -36.02 -8.00
N SER A 247 -10.69 -37.30 -7.65
CA SER A 247 -10.57 -37.82 -6.29
C SER A 247 -9.12 -37.66 -5.81
N TRP A 248 -8.78 -36.49 -5.28
CA TRP A 248 -7.56 -36.33 -4.48
C TRP A 248 -7.95 -36.21 -3.00
N GLN A 249 -7.67 -37.25 -2.23
CA GLN A 249 -7.68 -37.21 -0.76
C GLN A 249 -6.44 -36.46 -0.27
N GLY A 250 -6.32 -35.18 -0.63
CA GLY A 250 -5.41 -34.25 0.03
C GLY A 250 -6.21 -33.51 1.09
N THR A 251 -5.77 -33.55 2.34
CA THR A 251 -6.25 -32.63 3.38
C THR A 251 -5.88 -31.21 2.97
N VAL A 252 -6.74 -30.58 2.17
CA VAL A 252 -6.77 -29.13 2.02
C VAL A 252 -7.21 -28.63 3.37
N THR A 253 -6.27 -28.27 4.24
CA THR A 253 -6.57 -27.42 5.38
C THR A 253 -6.99 -26.08 4.80
N ASP A 254 -8.29 -25.97 4.51
CA ASP A 254 -8.99 -24.73 4.22
C ASP A 254 -9.00 -23.92 5.53
N THR A 255 -7.83 -23.40 5.85
CA THR A 255 -7.67 -22.36 6.86
C THR A 255 -8.40 -21.18 6.27
N ARG A 256 -9.70 -21.07 6.60
CA ARG A 256 -10.49 -19.85 6.46
C ARG A 256 -9.70 -18.74 7.15
N MET A 257 -8.80 -18.10 6.42
CA MET A 257 -8.12 -16.89 6.82
C MET A 257 -9.12 -15.75 6.64
N SER A 258 -10.17 -15.80 7.45
CA SER A 258 -11.07 -14.69 7.71
C SER A 258 -10.64 -13.90 8.94
N ASP A 259 -9.40 -14.10 9.42
CA ASP A 259 -8.73 -13.02 10.14
C ASP A 259 -8.73 -11.84 9.19
N GLU A 260 -9.37 -10.75 9.60
CA GLU A 260 -9.52 -9.50 8.86
C GLU A 260 -8.17 -9.13 8.23
N ILE A 261 -8.00 -9.46 6.96
CA ILE A 261 -6.81 -9.09 6.23
C ILE A 261 -6.87 -7.57 6.14
N VAL A 262 -6.05 -6.90 6.95
CA VAL A 262 -6.01 -5.44 7.01
C VAL A 262 -5.43 -4.95 5.68
N HIS A 263 -6.30 -4.40 4.84
CA HIS A 263 -5.92 -3.81 3.56
C HIS A 263 -5.45 -2.38 3.78
N ASN A 264 -4.29 -2.06 3.22
CA ASN A 264 -3.73 -0.71 3.23
C ASN A 264 -3.51 -0.28 1.79
N LEU A 265 -3.88 0.94 1.47
CA LEU A 265 -3.62 1.53 0.16
C LEU A 265 -2.25 2.20 0.17
N ASP A 266 -1.56 2.18 -0.96
CA ASP A 266 -0.28 2.87 -1.16
C ASP A 266 -0.42 4.20 -1.92
N GLY A 267 -1.56 4.40 -2.59
CA GLY A 267 -1.85 5.63 -3.29
C GLY A 267 -3.25 5.66 -3.90
N CYS A 268 -3.74 6.88 -4.12
CA CYS A 268 -4.93 7.14 -4.93
C CYS A 268 -4.68 8.33 -5.86
N GLU A 269 -5.17 8.22 -7.08
CA GLU A 269 -5.07 9.25 -8.10
C GLU A 269 -6.47 9.73 -8.52
N ILE A 270 -6.65 11.05 -8.48
CA ILE A 270 -7.77 11.76 -9.08
C ILE A 270 -7.25 12.39 -10.39
N SER A 271 -7.57 11.80 -11.52
CA SER A 271 -7.21 12.31 -12.85
C SER A 271 -8.41 12.91 -13.59
N LEU A 272 -8.13 13.78 -14.56
CA LEU A 272 -9.18 14.39 -15.37
C LEU A 272 -9.57 13.52 -16.57
N VAL A 273 -10.87 13.47 -16.85
CA VAL A 273 -11.37 12.88 -18.09
C VAL A 273 -11.67 14.01 -19.09
N GLY A 274 -10.79 14.18 -20.07
CA GLY A 274 -10.86 15.25 -21.07
C GLY A 274 -9.65 16.17 -20.99
N ASP A 275 -9.86 17.48 -21.14
CA ASP A 275 -8.79 18.48 -21.04
C ASP A 275 -8.32 18.65 -19.59
N ASP A 276 -7.06 19.03 -19.39
CA ASP A 276 -6.49 19.42 -18.10
C ASP A 276 -7.29 20.56 -17.43
N LEU A 277 -7.16 20.71 -16.11
CA LEU A 277 -7.70 21.85 -15.37
C LEU A 277 -7.11 23.15 -15.92
N ASP A 278 -7.97 24.12 -16.25
CA ASP A 278 -7.52 25.48 -16.48
C ASP A 278 -7.23 26.16 -15.12
N PRO A 279 -5.96 26.40 -14.74
CA PRO A 279 -5.62 26.96 -13.44
C PRO A 279 -6.16 28.39 -13.24
N GLU A 280 -6.55 29.08 -14.33
CA GLU A 280 -7.20 30.38 -14.28
C GLU A 280 -8.69 30.31 -13.97
N ARG A 281 -9.32 29.14 -14.03
CA ARG A 281 -10.78 28.98 -13.91
C ARG A 281 -11.20 27.89 -12.95
N GLU A 282 -10.39 26.87 -12.79
CA GLU A 282 -10.71 25.63 -12.09
C GLU A 282 -9.64 25.36 -11.01
N THR A 283 -10.04 24.79 -9.89
CA THR A 283 -9.10 24.35 -8.86
C THR A 283 -9.61 23.11 -8.16
N LEU A 284 -8.75 22.10 -8.03
CA LEU A 284 -8.97 20.95 -7.18
C LEU A 284 -8.24 21.18 -5.85
N LEU A 285 -8.99 21.13 -4.75
CA LEU A 285 -8.55 21.46 -3.41
C LEU A 285 -8.52 20.20 -2.54
N LEU A 286 -7.40 20.02 -1.83
CA LEU A 286 -7.23 19.01 -0.80
C LEU A 286 -6.27 19.58 0.25
N ASP A 287 -6.55 19.36 1.54
CA ASP A 287 -5.74 19.94 2.61
C ASP A 287 -4.39 19.21 2.76
N MET A 288 -3.32 19.85 2.29
CA MET A 288 -1.96 19.31 2.39
C MET A 288 -1.48 19.13 3.83
N ALA A 289 -1.93 19.97 4.76
CA ALA A 289 -1.51 19.87 6.16
C ALA A 289 -2.03 18.56 6.79
N SER A 290 -3.29 18.21 6.53
CA SER A 290 -3.88 16.95 6.98
C SER A 290 -3.15 15.70 6.45
N LEU A 291 -2.67 15.75 5.20
CA LEU A 291 -1.93 14.66 4.56
C LEU A 291 -0.55 14.47 5.19
N GLN A 292 0.20 15.56 5.34
CA GLN A 292 1.55 15.53 5.92
C GLN A 292 1.54 15.04 7.37
N GLN A 293 0.51 15.40 8.15
CA GLN A 293 0.35 14.90 9.53
C GLN A 293 0.17 13.38 9.60
N ARG A 294 -0.33 12.76 8.53
CA ARG A 294 -0.50 11.30 8.39
C ARG A 294 0.63 10.64 7.60
N GLY A 295 1.69 11.37 7.26
CA GLY A 295 2.83 10.84 6.51
C GLY A 295 2.54 10.57 5.03
N LEU A 296 1.49 11.20 4.48
CA LEU A 296 1.12 11.09 3.06
C LEU A 296 1.67 12.27 2.25
N GLU A 297 2.05 12.01 1.02
CA GLU A 297 2.54 12.99 0.06
C GLU A 297 1.47 13.33 -0.98
N LEU A 298 1.36 14.61 -1.35
CA LEU A 298 0.45 15.10 -2.37
C LEU A 298 1.23 15.62 -3.56
N THR A 299 0.90 15.10 -4.74
CA THR A 299 1.32 15.69 -6.02
C THR A 299 0.09 16.30 -6.68
N ASN A 300 0.12 17.61 -6.96
CA ASN A 300 -1.00 18.32 -7.58
C ASN A 300 -0.53 18.98 -8.88
N THR A 301 -1.17 18.62 -9.99
CA THR A 301 -0.89 19.12 -11.34
C THR A 301 -2.21 19.53 -12.03
N SER A 302 -2.13 20.12 -13.22
CA SER A 302 -3.32 20.41 -14.03
C SER A 302 -4.05 19.15 -14.52
N ALA A 303 -3.33 18.04 -14.69
CA ALA A 303 -3.88 16.81 -15.26
C ALA A 303 -4.40 15.83 -14.19
N TYR A 304 -3.74 15.79 -13.04
CA TYR A 304 -4.04 14.85 -11.96
C TYR A 304 -3.62 15.35 -10.59
N LEU A 305 -4.22 14.76 -9.56
CA LEU A 305 -3.85 14.89 -8.16
C LEU A 305 -3.63 13.49 -7.58
N THR A 306 -2.44 13.24 -7.04
CA THR A 306 -2.06 11.93 -6.48
C THR A 306 -1.75 12.09 -5.00
N ILE A 307 -2.34 11.21 -4.19
CA ILE A 307 -2.01 11.01 -2.77
C ILE A 307 -1.17 9.73 -2.72
N ALA A 308 0.03 9.79 -2.16
CA ALA A 308 0.94 8.64 -2.06
C ALA A 308 1.37 8.39 -0.60
N GLY A 309 1.44 7.14 -0.20
CA GLY A 309 1.85 6.69 1.13
C GLY A 309 0.99 5.53 1.64
N VAL A 310 1.57 4.67 2.46
CA VAL A 310 0.90 3.46 2.96
C VAL A 310 0.02 3.81 4.16
N GLU A 311 -1.29 3.65 4.01
CA GLU A 311 -2.25 3.93 5.09
C GLU A 311 -3.54 3.11 4.91
N SER A 312 -4.33 2.99 5.99
CA SER A 312 -5.59 2.25 6.02
C SER A 312 -6.66 2.82 5.07
N ILE A 313 -7.54 1.95 4.60
CA ILE A 313 -8.66 2.33 3.71
C ILE A 313 -9.52 3.45 4.29
N THR A 314 -9.81 3.40 5.59
CA THR A 314 -10.66 4.38 6.27
C THR A 314 -10.07 5.79 6.21
N VAL A 315 -8.76 5.92 6.31
CA VAL A 315 -8.08 7.22 6.21
C VAL A 315 -8.11 7.75 4.79
N TYR A 316 -7.87 6.90 3.79
CA TYR A 316 -8.03 7.30 2.39
C TYR A 316 -9.47 7.73 2.06
N GLU A 317 -10.48 7.03 2.59
CA GLU A 317 -11.87 7.47 2.47
C GLU A 317 -12.10 8.86 3.08
N GLU A 318 -11.63 9.11 4.31
CA GLU A 318 -11.78 10.40 4.99
C GLU A 318 -11.15 11.54 4.19
N ILE A 319 -9.95 11.32 3.65
CA ILE A 319 -9.21 12.29 2.85
C ILE A 319 -9.91 12.55 1.51
N LEU A 320 -10.26 11.50 0.78
CA LEU A 320 -10.87 11.63 -0.55
C LEU A 320 -12.26 12.27 -0.48
N ARG A 321 -13.01 12.04 0.59
CA ARG A 321 -14.28 12.74 0.87
C ARG A 321 -14.10 14.25 1.07
N GLN A 322 -12.89 14.71 1.40
CA GLN A 322 -12.54 16.13 1.54
C GLN A 322 -11.96 16.73 0.26
N ALA A 323 -11.88 15.99 -0.85
CA ALA A 323 -11.48 16.56 -2.13
C ALA A 323 -12.60 17.45 -2.67
N HIS A 324 -12.31 18.74 -2.85
CA HIS A 324 -13.27 19.74 -3.31
C HIS A 324 -12.89 20.30 -4.67
N TYR A 325 -13.90 20.52 -5.50
CA TYR A 325 -13.75 21.17 -6.79
C TYR A 325 -14.36 22.56 -6.78
N ARG A 326 -13.59 23.55 -7.23
CA ARG A 326 -13.96 24.96 -7.20
C ARG A 326 -13.81 25.59 -8.58
N LEU A 327 -14.75 26.47 -8.90
CA LEU A 327 -14.71 27.33 -10.09
C LEU A 327 -14.46 28.78 -9.69
N ARG A 328 -13.73 29.54 -10.49
CA ARG A 328 -13.69 31.00 -10.36
C ARG A 328 -15.03 31.59 -10.82
N HIS A 329 -15.40 32.71 -10.19
CA HIS A 329 -16.66 33.39 -10.47
C HIS A 329 -16.82 33.73 -11.97
N GLY A 330 -17.96 33.37 -12.55
CA GLY A 330 -18.26 33.61 -13.96
C GLY A 330 -17.63 32.62 -14.94
N ALA A 331 -17.04 31.52 -14.46
CA ALA A 331 -16.55 30.46 -15.33
C ALA A 331 -17.71 29.72 -16.03
N ALA A 332 -17.88 29.92 -17.33
CA ALA A 332 -18.75 29.08 -18.17
C ALA A 332 -18.18 27.65 -18.32
N LEU A 333 -18.69 26.70 -17.54
CA LEU A 333 -18.37 25.27 -17.63
C LEU A 333 -19.64 24.45 -17.43
N TYR A 334 -20.07 23.62 -18.39
CA TYR A 334 -21.34 22.88 -18.25
C TYR A 334 -21.22 21.62 -17.39
N ALA A 335 -20.16 20.85 -17.59
CA ALA A 335 -19.89 19.63 -16.84
C ALA A 335 -18.39 19.36 -16.76
N ARG A 336 -17.96 18.62 -15.75
CA ARG A 336 -16.59 18.15 -15.57
C ARG A 336 -16.56 16.72 -15.08
N LYS A 337 -15.55 15.95 -15.50
CA LYS A 337 -15.41 14.53 -15.16
C LYS A 337 -14.06 14.26 -14.50
N PHE A 338 -14.11 13.56 -13.38
CA PHE A 338 -12.95 13.15 -12.58
C PHE A 338 -12.94 11.63 -12.50
N ARG A 339 -11.77 11.03 -12.66
CA ARG A 339 -11.54 9.59 -12.50
C ARG A 339 -10.74 9.37 -11.23
N LEU A 340 -11.25 8.55 -10.33
CA LEU A 340 -10.57 8.09 -9.14
C LEU A 340 -10.11 6.65 -9.34
N SER A 341 -8.86 6.37 -9.00
CA SER A 341 -8.32 5.01 -8.87
C SER A 341 -7.40 4.93 -7.65
N CYS A 342 -7.36 3.78 -7.00
CA CYS A 342 -6.50 3.53 -5.83
C CYS A 342 -5.72 2.24 -6.01
N SER A 343 -4.60 2.10 -5.32
CA SER A 343 -3.73 0.93 -5.39
C SER A 343 -3.29 0.39 -4.03
N GLU A 344 -2.98 -0.91 -4.02
CA GLU A 344 -2.37 -1.65 -2.90
C GLU A 344 -1.14 -2.42 -3.41
N MET A 345 -0.16 -2.66 -2.52
CA MET A 345 1.10 -3.35 -2.79
C MET A 345 1.97 -2.73 -3.88
N ASN A 346 2.26 -1.45 -3.73
CA ASN A 346 3.07 -0.62 -4.63
C ASN A 346 2.55 -0.66 -6.08
N GLY A 347 1.25 -0.45 -6.26
CA GLY A 347 0.62 -0.44 -7.59
C GLY A 347 0.38 -1.83 -8.19
N ARG A 348 0.67 -2.92 -7.47
CA ARG A 348 0.44 -4.29 -7.97
C ARG A 348 -1.04 -4.59 -8.18
N TYR A 349 -1.89 -4.07 -7.29
CA TYR A 349 -3.33 -4.23 -7.37
C TYR A 349 -3.97 -2.86 -7.44
N SER A 350 -4.90 -2.69 -8.39
CA SER A 350 -5.60 -1.44 -8.62
C SER A 350 -7.09 -1.64 -8.45
N SER A 351 -7.78 -0.59 -8.04
CA SER A 351 -9.22 -0.56 -7.99
C SER A 351 -9.85 -0.50 -9.38
N ASN A 352 -11.17 -0.63 -9.45
CA ASN A 352 -11.92 -0.12 -10.60
C ASN A 352 -11.70 1.38 -10.78
N GLU A 353 -11.93 1.86 -12.00
CA GLU A 353 -11.98 3.29 -12.29
C GLU A 353 -13.35 3.85 -11.89
N PHE A 354 -13.38 4.72 -10.87
CA PHE A 354 -14.60 5.39 -10.44
C PHE A 354 -14.68 6.79 -11.03
N ILE A 355 -15.60 6.99 -11.99
CA ILE A 355 -15.74 8.26 -12.71
C ILE A 355 -16.91 9.05 -12.13
N VAL A 356 -16.62 10.27 -11.67
CA VAL A 356 -17.62 11.24 -11.20
C VAL A 356 -17.81 12.34 -12.24
N GLU A 357 -19.05 12.51 -12.69
CA GLU A 357 -19.46 13.63 -13.55
C GLU A 357 -20.23 14.66 -12.75
N VAL A 358 -19.71 15.89 -12.75
CA VAL A 358 -20.32 17.03 -12.08
C VAL A 358 -20.88 18.02 -13.09
N SER A 359 -22.17 18.32 -12.99
CA SER A 359 -22.87 19.27 -13.86
C SER A 359 -23.13 20.61 -13.17
N VAL A 360 -22.87 21.71 -13.88
CA VAL A 360 -23.02 23.08 -13.37
C VAL A 360 -24.31 23.71 -13.92
N LEU A 361 -25.24 23.98 -13.02
CA LEU A 361 -26.53 24.60 -13.35
C LEU A 361 -26.37 26.13 -13.34
N HIS A 362 -26.38 26.72 -14.53
CA HIS A 362 -26.38 28.17 -14.70
C HIS A 362 -27.82 28.68 -14.68
N SER A 363 -28.19 29.50 -13.71
CA SER A 363 -29.50 30.14 -13.70
C SER A 363 -29.54 31.24 -14.76
N MET A 364 -30.48 31.16 -15.70
CA MET A 364 -30.76 32.27 -16.60
C MET A 364 -31.57 33.34 -15.86
N ASN A 365 -30.92 34.14 -15.01
CA ASN A 365 -31.53 35.38 -14.53
C ASN A 365 -31.48 36.45 -15.64
N ARG A 366 -32.33 36.28 -16.66
CA ARG A 366 -32.86 37.42 -17.41
C ARG A 366 -34.28 37.65 -16.90
N VAL A 367 -34.44 38.73 -16.13
CA VAL A 367 -35.75 39.36 -15.92
C VAL A 367 -36.27 39.76 -17.30
N ALA A 368 -36.98 38.86 -17.97
CA ALA A 368 -37.83 39.22 -19.09
C ALA A 368 -39.02 39.96 -18.48
N HIS A 369 -38.90 41.28 -18.36
CA HIS A 369 -40.05 42.15 -18.13
C HIS A 369 -41.09 41.84 -19.22
N PRO A 370 -42.32 41.38 -18.88
CA PRO A 370 -43.37 41.31 -19.87
C PRO A 370 -43.83 42.74 -20.15
N SER A 371 -43.37 43.31 -21.26
CA SER A 371 -43.92 44.56 -21.79
C SER A 371 -45.31 44.30 -22.37
N HIS A 372 -46.33 44.15 -21.51
CA HIS A 372 -47.73 44.23 -21.91
C HIS A 372 -48.32 45.56 -21.45
N MET A 373 -47.91 46.63 -22.12
CA MET A 373 -48.63 47.90 -22.16
C MET A 373 -48.69 48.33 -23.62
N LEU A 374 -49.69 47.82 -24.35
CA LEU A 374 -50.27 48.39 -25.58
C LEU A 374 -51.43 47.49 -26.03
N SER A 375 -52.59 47.63 -25.36
CA SER A 375 -53.93 47.58 -25.97
C SER A 375 -54.97 47.71 -24.87
N SER A 376 -55.16 48.94 -24.41
CA SER A 376 -56.40 49.32 -23.78
C SER A 376 -57.47 49.55 -24.86
N GLN A 377 -58.70 49.18 -24.50
CA GLN A 377 -60.00 49.53 -25.09
C GLN A 377 -60.57 48.57 -26.14
N GLN A 378 -61.58 47.78 -25.74
CA GLN A 378 -62.98 48.06 -26.10
C GLN A 378 -64.00 47.21 -25.28
N PHE A 379 -64.82 47.93 -24.52
CA PHE A 379 -66.23 47.74 -24.12
C PHE A 379 -66.74 46.53 -23.29
N LEU A 380 -67.36 46.96 -22.18
CA LEU A 380 -68.32 46.32 -21.28
C LEU A 380 -69.51 45.63 -21.99
N HIS A 381 -69.96 44.46 -21.50
CA HIS A 381 -71.33 44.30 -20.96
C HIS A 381 -71.57 42.98 -20.20
N ARG A 382 -72.72 42.93 -19.51
CA ARG A 382 -73.01 42.26 -18.23
C ARG A 382 -74.13 41.21 -18.42
N GLY A 383 -73.92 40.00 -17.89
CA GLY A 383 -74.91 39.14 -17.19
C GLY A 383 -75.93 38.30 -17.97
N HIS A 384 -75.98 36.99 -17.70
CA HIS A 384 -77.15 36.25 -17.12
C HIS A 384 -76.84 34.74 -16.90
N GLN A 385 -77.47 34.17 -15.87
CA GLN A 385 -77.42 32.79 -15.31
C GLN A 385 -78.59 31.92 -15.89
N PRO A 386 -78.84 30.63 -15.52
CA PRO A 386 -78.12 29.36 -15.73
C PRO A 386 -79.04 28.24 -16.39
N PRO A 387 -79.10 26.95 -15.95
CA PRO A 387 -78.72 25.68 -16.65
C PRO A 387 -79.94 24.79 -17.07
N PRO A 388 -79.80 23.53 -17.58
CA PRO A 388 -79.66 22.32 -16.71
C PRO A 388 -78.99 21.04 -17.32
N GLU A 389 -78.64 20.13 -16.40
CA GLU A 389 -78.66 18.64 -16.45
C GLU A 389 -78.23 17.84 -17.70
N MET A 390 -77.26 16.94 -17.53
CA MET A 390 -77.57 15.51 -17.34
C MET A 390 -76.38 14.70 -16.83
N ALA A 391 -76.72 13.76 -15.96
CA ALA A 391 -75.89 12.80 -15.25
C ALA A 391 -75.28 11.72 -16.14
N GLY A 392 -74.25 11.04 -15.63
CA GLY A 392 -74.14 9.60 -15.87
C GLY A 392 -72.73 9.00 -16.00
N HIS A 393 -72.31 8.32 -14.93
CA HIS A 393 -71.65 7.00 -14.93
C HIS A 393 -70.17 6.86 -15.35
N SER A 394 -69.30 6.91 -14.33
CA SER A 394 -68.56 5.79 -13.71
C SER A 394 -68.14 4.52 -14.51
N LEU A 395 -66.88 4.13 -14.24
CA LEU A 395 -66.24 2.78 -14.26
C LEU A 395 -65.91 2.20 -15.64
N ALA A 396 -64.88 1.38 -15.87
CA ALA A 396 -63.65 1.00 -15.18
C ALA A 396 -62.94 -0.02 -16.11
N SER A 397 -61.61 -0.13 -15.99
CA SER A 397 -60.79 -1.30 -16.37
C SER A 397 -60.66 -1.58 -17.89
N SER A 398 -59.68 -2.29 -18.42
CA SER A 398 -58.37 -2.81 -18.02
C SER A 398 -57.80 -3.50 -19.27
N HIS A 399 -56.47 -3.60 -19.39
CA HIS A 399 -55.67 -4.65 -20.07
C HIS A 399 -56.06 -5.10 -21.50
N ARG A 400 -55.16 -5.33 -22.47
CA ARG A 400 -53.98 -6.22 -22.43
C ARG A 400 -53.36 -6.30 -23.85
N ASN A 401 -52.07 -6.70 -23.90
CA ASN A 401 -51.36 -7.39 -25.00
C ASN A 401 -51.11 -6.59 -26.30
N SER A 402 -50.05 -6.80 -27.09
CA SER A 402 -49.13 -7.94 -27.34
C SER A 402 -47.97 -7.39 -28.18
N SER A 403 -46.70 -7.61 -27.82
CA SER A 403 -45.81 -8.65 -28.37
C SER A 403 -45.75 -8.75 -29.91
N THR A 404 -44.60 -8.34 -30.45
CA THR A 404 -43.80 -9.07 -31.45
C THR A 404 -42.34 -8.97 -31.06
#